data_AF-A0A951H8Y0-F1
#
_entry.id   AF-A0A951H8Y0-F1
#
_cell.length_a   1.000
_cell.length_b   1.000
_cell.length_c   1.000
_cell.angle_alpha   90.00
_cell.angle_beta   90.00
_cell.angle_gamma   90.00
#
_symmetry.space_group_name_H-M   'P 1'
#
loop_
_entity.id
_entity.type
_entity.pdbx_description
1 polymer ?
#
loop_
_entity_poly.entity_id
_entity_poly.type
_entity_poly.pdbx_seq_one_letter_code
_entity_poly.pdbx_strand_id
1 'polypeptide(L)'
;MKDEERYKLLFGPYKSPKVQIGDQMVDEIRGPVVVGTWSKGKIPWPCIRTAGRSAFVLTGDLVEAVKNESSLAIQYWWGVSPSTVHRWRKTLGTDQYNEGTLRLHREWKPEKISAADARRGQRKGASPESRAKMTAKIRARGFYQHSQRVWTKEEEAILGTMPDPAAAEKLGRTLKAVGMWRRRMGIPAHNTRQSQFASKSTIPLDAEKLTKRRLELRQSQKAIAKKAGMDPTHLSQLETGFWRRMKPDTMKRLAKALKCQIAEIATDEYNQNSES
;
A
#
# COMPACT_ATOMS: atom_id res chain seq x y z
N MET A 1 29.94 3.41 -16.12
CA MET A 1 29.06 3.47 -17.33
C MET A 1 29.51 4.57 -18.31
N LYS A 2 29.47 4.34 -19.64
CA LYS A 2 29.70 5.39 -20.67
C LYS A 2 28.48 6.32 -20.77
N ASP A 3 28.68 7.58 -21.16
CA ASP A 3 27.60 8.58 -21.29
C ASP A 3 26.47 8.12 -22.23
N GLU A 4 26.80 7.32 -23.24
CA GLU A 4 25.85 6.71 -24.18
C GLU A 4 24.80 5.82 -23.49
N GLU A 5 25.21 5.03 -22.49
CA GLU A 5 24.29 4.17 -21.74
C GLU A 5 23.52 4.96 -20.66
N ARG A 6 24.09 6.06 -20.18
CA ARG A 6 23.48 6.91 -19.15
C ARG A 6 22.28 7.70 -19.66
N TYR A 7 22.32 8.11 -20.93
CA TYR A 7 21.27 8.92 -21.56
C TYR A 7 20.46 8.13 -22.60
N LYS A 8 20.63 6.80 -22.65
CA LYS A 8 19.93 5.92 -23.58
C LYS A 8 18.41 6.00 -23.38
N LEU A 9 17.68 6.13 -24.48
CA LEU A 9 16.23 5.96 -24.52
C LEU A 9 15.94 4.46 -24.59
N LEU A 10 15.09 3.96 -23.69
CA LEU A 10 14.73 2.54 -23.63
C LEU A 10 13.59 2.18 -24.57
N PHE A 11 12.62 3.08 -24.70
CA PHE A 11 11.38 2.92 -25.46
C PHE A 11 11.37 3.81 -26.71
N GLY A 12 12.41 4.62 -26.92
CA GLY A 12 12.62 5.35 -28.16
C GLY A 12 12.86 4.42 -29.37
N PRO A 13 12.97 4.96 -30.58
CA PRO A 13 13.13 6.39 -30.88
C PRO A 13 11.81 7.17 -30.80
N TYR A 14 11.91 8.40 -30.31
CA TYR A 14 10.79 9.35 -30.25
C TYR A 14 10.89 10.37 -31.38
N LYS A 15 9.74 10.79 -31.91
CA LYS A 15 9.65 11.70 -33.05
C LYS A 15 8.93 12.98 -32.67
N SER A 16 9.47 14.10 -33.15
CA SER A 16 8.84 15.40 -33.03
C SER A 16 7.53 15.45 -33.83
N PRO A 17 6.48 16.11 -33.33
CA PRO A 17 5.23 16.28 -34.07
C PRO A 17 5.46 17.09 -35.34
N LYS A 18 4.76 16.76 -36.43
CA LYS A 18 4.85 17.49 -37.71
C LYS A 18 3.91 18.70 -37.70
N VAL A 19 4.33 19.77 -37.04
CA VAL A 19 3.57 21.03 -36.93
C VAL A 19 4.44 22.23 -37.31
N GLN A 20 3.83 23.38 -37.54
CA GLN A 20 4.49 24.65 -37.78
C GLN A 20 4.17 25.66 -36.67
N ILE A 21 4.91 26.76 -36.62
CA ILE A 21 4.59 27.87 -35.71
C ILE A 21 3.27 28.49 -36.16
N GLY A 22 2.33 28.67 -35.23
CA GLY A 22 0.97 29.12 -35.50
C GLY A 22 -0.08 28.00 -35.52
N ASP A 23 0.34 26.74 -35.64
CA ASP A 23 -0.58 25.60 -35.63
C ASP A 23 -1.20 25.41 -34.24
N GLN A 24 -2.45 24.94 -34.21
CA GLN A 24 -3.12 24.51 -32.99
C GLN A 24 -2.77 23.06 -32.66
N MET A 25 -2.57 22.78 -31.38
CA MET A 25 -2.38 21.43 -30.86
C MET A 25 -2.90 21.29 -29.44
N VAL A 26 -3.02 20.06 -28.96
CA VAL A 26 -3.51 19.77 -27.61
C VAL A 26 -2.32 19.45 -26.70
N ASP A 27 -2.21 20.22 -25.62
CA ASP A 27 -1.35 19.96 -24.47
C ASP A 27 -2.13 19.15 -23.43
N GLU A 28 -1.54 18.07 -22.94
CA GLU A 28 -2.18 17.17 -21.96
C GLU A 28 -2.58 17.88 -20.66
N ILE A 29 -1.90 18.96 -20.28
CA ILE A 29 -2.16 19.71 -19.04
C ILE A 29 -2.99 20.96 -19.33
N ARG A 30 -2.70 21.69 -20.40
CA ARG A 30 -3.28 23.02 -20.69
C ARG A 30 -4.48 22.96 -21.64
N GLY A 31 -4.70 21.85 -22.33
CA GLY A 31 -5.69 21.73 -23.38
C GLY A 31 -5.22 22.39 -24.69
N PRO A 32 -6.11 23.02 -25.47
CA PRO A 32 -5.77 23.63 -26.75
C PRO A 32 -4.75 24.76 -26.62
N VAL A 33 -3.66 24.68 -27.38
CA VAL A 33 -2.58 25.65 -27.41
C VAL A 33 -2.12 25.92 -28.84
N VAL A 34 -1.47 27.08 -29.05
CA VAL A 34 -0.87 27.46 -30.33
C VAL A 34 0.64 27.35 -30.24
N VAL A 35 1.26 26.71 -31.22
CA VAL A 35 2.73 26.58 -31.30
C VAL A 35 3.36 27.95 -31.50
N GLY A 36 4.20 28.38 -30.56
CA GLY A 36 4.85 29.70 -30.60
C GLY A 36 6.34 29.67 -30.93
N THR A 37 7.02 28.55 -30.69
CA THR A 37 8.45 28.36 -30.97
C THR A 37 8.83 26.87 -30.88
N TRP A 38 10.10 26.55 -31.13
CA TRP A 38 10.67 25.21 -31.05
C TRP A 38 11.82 25.15 -30.03
N SER A 39 11.92 24.05 -29.29
CA SER A 39 13.05 23.81 -28.40
C SER A 39 14.34 23.53 -29.17
N LYS A 40 15.48 23.80 -28.52
CA LYS A 40 16.83 23.54 -29.06
C LYS A 40 17.44 22.21 -28.56
N GLY A 41 16.60 21.30 -28.05
CA GLY A 41 17.05 19.98 -27.60
C GLY A 41 17.48 19.11 -28.79
N LYS A 42 18.16 17.99 -28.50
CA LYS A 42 18.53 17.00 -29.53
C LYS A 42 17.31 16.40 -30.22
N ILE A 43 16.19 16.32 -29.49
CA ILE A 43 14.86 16.12 -30.05
C ILE A 43 14.14 17.48 -29.94
N PRO A 44 14.05 18.25 -31.04
CA PRO A 44 13.30 19.49 -31.07
C PRO A 44 11.83 19.24 -30.76
N TRP A 45 11.20 20.15 -30.04
CA TRP A 45 9.80 19.98 -29.65
C TRP A 45 9.04 21.31 -29.68
N PRO A 46 7.76 21.31 -30.08
CA PRO A 46 6.93 22.51 -30.08
C PRO A 46 6.76 23.07 -28.66
N CYS A 47 6.83 24.40 -28.57
CA CYS A 47 6.68 25.18 -27.36
C CYS A 47 5.69 26.32 -27.55
N ILE A 48 4.92 26.63 -26.51
CA ILE A 48 4.17 27.87 -26.41
C ILE A 48 5.09 29.02 -26.00
N ARG A 49 4.74 30.24 -26.40
CA ARG A 49 5.40 31.47 -25.92
C ARG A 49 4.58 32.04 -24.76
N THR A 50 5.20 32.27 -23.61
CA THR A 50 4.54 32.80 -22.41
C THR A 50 5.42 33.87 -21.78
N ALA A 51 4.96 35.13 -21.75
CA ALA A 51 5.56 36.28 -21.04
C ALA A 51 7.11 36.21 -20.88
N GLY A 52 7.83 36.21 -22.01
CA GLY A 52 9.31 36.22 -22.03
C GLY A 52 10.00 34.85 -21.88
N ARG A 53 9.24 33.75 -21.79
CA ARG A 53 9.75 32.37 -21.74
C ARG A 53 9.05 31.48 -22.76
N SER A 54 9.66 30.34 -23.06
CA SER A 54 9.02 29.26 -23.81
C SER A 54 8.70 28.09 -22.89
N ALA A 55 7.58 27.42 -23.13
CA ALA A 55 7.21 26.22 -22.40
C ALA A 55 6.82 25.12 -23.37
N PHE A 56 7.32 23.90 -23.15
CA PHE A 56 7.01 22.76 -24.00
C PHE A 56 5.51 22.46 -23.99
N VAL A 57 5.02 22.04 -25.15
CA VAL A 57 3.71 21.42 -25.29
C VAL A 57 3.83 19.94 -24.95
N LEU A 58 3.16 19.49 -23.91
CA LEU A 58 3.14 18.07 -23.53
C LEU A 58 2.13 17.33 -24.39
N THR A 59 2.62 16.61 -25.39
CA THR A 59 1.78 15.83 -26.31
C THR A 59 2.55 14.63 -26.85
N GLY A 60 1.84 13.64 -27.41
CA GLY A 60 2.39 12.48 -28.12
C GLY A 60 3.61 11.83 -27.46
N ASP A 61 4.66 11.60 -28.24
CA ASP A 61 5.89 10.91 -27.85
C ASP A 61 6.59 11.54 -26.63
N LEU A 62 6.47 12.85 -26.39
CA LEU A 62 7.05 13.46 -25.18
C LEU A 62 6.31 13.00 -23.92
N VAL A 63 5.00 12.79 -23.98
CA VAL A 63 4.23 12.23 -22.84
C VAL A 63 4.64 10.79 -22.57
N GLU A 64 4.82 9.98 -23.62
CA GLU A 64 5.30 8.60 -23.50
C GLU A 64 6.72 8.53 -22.93
N ALA A 65 7.62 9.41 -23.39
CA ALA A 65 8.97 9.52 -22.86
C ALA A 65 8.95 9.90 -21.37
N VAL A 66 8.12 10.88 -20.96
CA VAL A 66 8.03 11.28 -19.55
C VAL A 66 7.54 10.14 -18.66
N LYS A 67 6.60 9.33 -19.15
CA LYS A 67 6.05 8.16 -18.46
C LYS A 67 7.08 7.06 -18.29
N ASN A 68 7.87 6.75 -19.32
CA ASN A 68 8.66 5.51 -19.34
C ASN A 68 10.17 5.73 -19.15
N GLU A 69 10.72 6.84 -19.62
CA GLU A 69 12.16 7.05 -19.70
C GLU A 69 12.78 7.57 -18.40
N SER A 70 14.09 7.39 -18.25
CA SER A 70 14.81 7.96 -17.10
C SER A 70 14.77 9.49 -17.12
N SER A 71 14.77 10.11 -15.93
CA SER A 71 14.82 11.58 -15.85
C SER A 71 16.06 12.15 -16.55
N LEU A 72 17.19 11.44 -16.52
CA LEU A 72 18.42 11.88 -17.19
C LEU A 72 18.30 11.83 -18.72
N ALA A 73 17.67 10.79 -19.27
CA ALA A 73 17.46 10.70 -20.71
C ALA A 73 16.58 11.87 -21.20
N ILE A 74 15.47 12.16 -20.50
CA ILE A 74 14.57 13.26 -20.87
C ILE A 74 15.31 14.61 -20.82
N GLN A 75 16.12 14.84 -19.78
CA GLN A 75 16.95 16.05 -19.67
C GLN A 75 17.93 16.18 -20.83
N TYR A 76 18.61 15.09 -21.20
CA TYR A 76 19.62 15.08 -22.25
C TYR A 76 19.02 15.29 -23.65
N TRP A 77 17.94 14.58 -23.98
CA TRP A 77 17.36 14.60 -25.33
C TRP A 77 16.50 15.85 -25.58
N TRP A 78 15.67 16.26 -24.61
CA TRP A 78 14.82 17.45 -24.78
C TRP A 78 15.42 18.75 -24.24
N GLY A 79 16.54 18.68 -23.52
CA GLY A 79 17.22 19.88 -22.99
C GLY A 79 16.45 20.56 -21.85
N VAL A 80 15.80 19.78 -21.01
CA VAL A 80 14.96 20.28 -19.90
C VAL A 80 15.64 20.09 -18.54
N SER A 81 15.20 20.84 -17.54
CA SER A 81 15.71 20.70 -16.17
C SER A 81 15.10 19.47 -15.46
N PRO A 82 15.79 18.88 -14.47
CA PRO A 82 15.22 17.79 -13.66
C PRO A 82 13.93 18.20 -12.94
N SER A 83 13.84 19.45 -12.48
CA SER A 83 12.64 20.02 -11.87
C SER A 83 11.45 20.07 -12.83
N THR A 84 11.71 20.32 -14.11
CA THR A 84 10.69 20.28 -15.17
C THR A 84 10.14 18.86 -15.32
N VAL A 85 11.02 17.85 -15.42
CA VAL A 85 10.61 16.44 -15.53
C VAL A 85 9.81 16.01 -14.30
N HIS A 86 10.25 16.38 -13.11
CA HIS A 86 9.53 16.09 -11.87
C HIS A 86 8.12 16.67 -11.87
N ARG A 87 7.96 17.93 -12.30
CA ARG A 87 6.67 18.58 -12.42
C ARG A 87 5.77 17.85 -13.41
N TRP A 88 6.27 17.53 -14.60
CA TRP A 88 5.52 16.79 -15.62
C TRP A 88 5.05 15.43 -15.13
N ARG A 89 5.92 14.68 -14.45
CA ARG A 89 5.54 13.38 -13.87
C ARG A 89 4.43 13.51 -12.84
N LYS A 90 4.54 14.50 -11.95
CA LYS A 90 3.52 14.77 -10.93
C LYS A 90 2.18 15.12 -11.57
N THR A 91 2.17 15.94 -12.62
CA THR A 91 0.94 16.37 -13.30
C THR A 91 0.31 15.25 -14.13
N LEU A 92 1.11 14.34 -14.70
CA LEU A 92 0.64 13.19 -15.47
C LEU A 92 0.25 11.98 -14.59
N GLY A 93 0.36 12.11 -13.25
CA GLY A 93 0.06 11.02 -12.32
C GLY A 93 1.04 9.85 -12.40
N THR A 94 2.24 10.06 -12.92
CA THR A 94 3.25 9.00 -13.05
C THR A 94 4.12 8.94 -11.80
N ASP A 95 4.40 7.73 -11.35
CA ASP A 95 5.29 7.52 -10.22
C ASP A 95 6.69 8.09 -10.47
N GLN A 96 7.33 8.55 -9.39
CA GLN A 96 8.70 9.05 -9.42
C GLN A 96 9.69 8.01 -9.97
N TYR A 97 9.38 6.73 -9.79
CA TYR A 97 10.20 5.58 -10.19
C TYR A 97 9.52 4.82 -11.33
N ASN A 98 9.80 5.24 -12.57
CA ASN A 98 9.45 4.48 -13.77
C ASN A 98 10.56 3.52 -14.18
N GLU A 99 10.28 2.68 -15.17
CA GLU A 99 11.18 1.62 -15.64
C GLU A 99 12.56 2.18 -16.04
N GLY A 100 12.62 3.30 -16.76
CA GLY A 100 13.89 3.93 -17.12
C GLY A 100 14.69 4.45 -15.92
N THR A 101 14.02 5.03 -14.91
CA THR A 101 14.70 5.49 -13.69
C THR A 101 15.18 4.30 -12.85
N LEU A 102 14.38 3.22 -12.80
CA LEU A 102 14.72 1.99 -12.09
C LEU A 102 15.88 1.23 -12.75
N ARG A 103 15.92 1.15 -14.08
CA ARG A 103 17.05 0.57 -14.83
C ARG A 103 18.35 1.28 -14.48
N LEU A 104 18.37 2.60 -14.63
CA LEU A 104 19.53 3.42 -14.30
C LEU A 104 19.95 3.24 -12.84
N HIS A 105 18.98 3.19 -11.91
CA HIS A 105 19.28 3.00 -10.49
C HIS A 105 19.83 1.59 -10.18
N ARG A 106 19.38 0.53 -10.87
CA ARG A 106 19.92 -0.84 -10.75
C ARG A 106 21.35 -0.93 -11.29
N GLU A 107 21.60 -0.36 -12.46
CA GLU A 107 22.90 -0.37 -13.12
C GLU A 107 23.93 0.52 -12.41
N TRP A 108 23.49 1.64 -11.82
CA TRP A 108 24.36 2.65 -11.21
C TRP A 108 24.62 2.45 -9.70
N LYS A 109 23.72 1.78 -8.97
CA LYS A 109 23.89 1.53 -7.52
C LYS A 109 25.24 0.91 -7.11
N PRO A 110 25.80 -0.08 -7.84
CA PRO A 110 27.07 -0.68 -7.43
C PRO A 110 28.28 0.25 -7.63
N GLU A 111 28.20 1.26 -8.51
CA GLU A 111 29.37 2.12 -8.85
C GLU A 111 29.63 3.25 -7.84
N LYS A 112 28.63 3.72 -7.07
CA LYS A 112 28.75 4.99 -6.31
C LYS A 112 28.87 4.89 -4.79
N ILE A 113 28.42 3.82 -4.17
CA ILE A 113 28.66 3.63 -2.74
C ILE A 113 29.74 2.56 -2.65
N SER A 114 30.99 3.00 -2.64
CA SER A 114 32.07 2.09 -2.32
C SER A 114 31.78 1.47 -0.95
N ALA A 115 32.22 0.23 -0.73
CA ALA A 115 32.09 -0.38 0.59
C ALA A 115 32.69 0.52 1.70
N ALA A 116 33.70 1.33 1.37
CA ALA A 116 34.29 2.32 2.25
C ALA A 116 33.33 3.49 2.57
N ASP A 117 32.62 4.03 1.58
CA ASP A 117 31.61 5.08 1.78
C ASP A 117 30.42 4.59 2.59
N ALA A 118 29.95 3.36 2.33
CA ALA A 118 28.91 2.71 3.12
C ALA A 118 29.34 2.56 4.58
N ARG A 119 30.56 2.05 4.82
CA ARG A 119 31.14 1.90 6.17
C ARG A 119 31.32 3.27 6.85
N ARG A 120 31.73 4.31 6.12
CA ARG A 120 31.81 5.68 6.65
C ARG A 120 30.43 6.20 7.04
N GLY A 121 29.41 5.98 6.23
CA GLY A 121 28.02 6.33 6.54
C GLY A 121 27.52 5.61 7.79
N GLN A 122 27.78 4.31 7.90
CA GLN A 122 27.46 3.50 9.08
C GLN A 122 28.16 4.01 10.35
N ARG A 123 29.48 4.27 10.28
CA ARG A 123 30.25 4.85 11.40
C ARG A 123 29.72 6.22 11.82
N LYS A 124 29.43 7.09 10.85
CA LYS A 124 28.85 8.42 11.11
C LYS A 124 27.47 8.32 11.75
N GLY A 125 26.63 7.36 11.33
CA GLY A 125 25.33 7.10 11.94
C GLY A 125 25.44 6.50 13.35
N ALA A 126 26.48 5.69 13.60
CA ALA A 126 26.75 5.08 14.91
C ALA A 126 27.41 6.04 15.90
N SER A 127 27.92 7.21 15.46
CA SER A 127 28.64 8.13 16.34
C SER A 127 27.72 8.69 17.44
N PRO A 128 28.24 8.90 18.67
CA PRO A 128 27.46 9.46 19.77
C PRO A 128 26.83 10.82 19.41
N GLU A 129 27.56 11.66 18.68
CA GLU A 129 27.10 12.99 18.25
C GLU A 129 25.90 12.93 17.28
N SER A 130 25.96 12.08 16.26
CA SER A 130 24.85 11.90 15.31
C SER A 130 23.60 11.35 16.01
N ARG A 131 23.80 10.41 16.94
CA ARG A 131 22.70 9.85 17.76
C ARG A 131 22.13 10.89 18.70
N ALA A 132 22.95 11.76 19.30
CA ALA A 132 22.49 12.86 20.13
C ALA A 132 21.67 13.88 19.34
N LYS A 133 22.12 14.29 18.14
CA LYS A 133 21.37 15.18 17.24
C LYS A 133 20.03 14.56 16.81
N MET A 134 20.02 13.28 16.45
CA MET A 134 18.79 12.55 16.13
C MET A 134 17.85 12.52 17.33
N THR A 135 18.35 12.20 18.52
CA THR A 135 17.58 12.16 19.77
C THR A 135 16.98 13.52 20.10
N ALA A 136 17.75 14.60 20.00
CA ALA A 136 17.29 15.97 20.20
C ALA A 136 16.17 16.34 19.22
N LYS A 137 16.31 15.99 17.94
CA LYS A 137 15.28 16.22 16.91
C LYS A 137 13.98 15.48 17.21
N ILE A 138 14.05 14.24 17.70
CA ILE A 138 12.84 13.48 18.03
C ILE A 138 12.24 13.99 19.36
N ARG A 139 13.06 14.44 20.33
CA ARG A 139 12.59 15.14 21.55
C ARG A 139 11.85 16.44 21.22
N ALA A 140 12.38 17.27 20.32
CA ALA A 140 11.73 18.49 19.87
C ALA A 140 10.39 18.23 19.16
N ARG A 141 10.21 17.05 18.55
CA ARG A 141 8.95 16.62 17.95
C ARG A 141 7.94 16.02 18.95
N GLY A 142 8.24 15.99 20.24
CA GLY A 142 7.32 15.55 21.31
C GLY A 142 7.12 14.03 21.43
N PHE A 143 7.54 13.22 20.44
CA PHE A 143 7.31 11.77 20.44
C PHE A 143 8.16 10.96 21.45
N TYR A 144 9.18 11.57 22.08
CA TYR A 144 10.06 10.87 23.05
C TYR A 144 9.59 10.90 24.50
N GLN A 145 8.70 11.81 24.89
CA GLN A 145 8.34 11.97 26.31
C GLN A 145 7.65 10.71 26.87
N HIS A 146 6.87 10.00 26.05
CA HIS A 146 6.19 8.77 26.46
C HIS A 146 7.09 7.55 26.67
N SER A 147 8.27 7.50 26.05
CA SER A 147 9.13 6.30 26.10
C SER A 147 10.13 6.30 27.26
N GLN A 148 10.31 7.45 27.93
CA GLN A 148 11.22 7.61 29.07
C GLN A 148 10.50 7.67 30.42
N ARG A 149 9.16 7.74 30.43
CA ARG A 149 8.37 7.65 31.67
C ARG A 149 8.52 6.24 32.26
N VAL A 150 9.21 6.15 33.40
CA VAL A 150 9.35 4.92 34.19
C VAL A 150 7.97 4.41 34.57
N TRP A 151 7.75 3.10 34.50
CA TRP A 151 6.50 2.49 34.92
C TRP A 151 6.45 2.40 36.44
N THR A 152 5.36 2.86 37.03
CA THR A 152 5.12 2.70 38.47
C THR A 152 4.34 1.42 38.75
N LYS A 153 4.38 0.95 40.01
CA LYS A 153 3.64 -0.25 40.42
C LYS A 153 2.12 -0.07 40.22
N GLU A 154 1.62 1.14 40.37
CA GLU A 154 0.21 1.48 40.14
C GLU A 154 -0.17 1.40 38.67
N GLU A 155 0.72 1.81 37.75
CA GLU A 155 0.50 1.66 36.31
C GLU A 155 0.57 0.20 35.87
N GLU A 156 1.43 -0.60 36.49
CA GLU A 156 1.53 -2.04 36.25
C GLU A 156 0.28 -2.79 36.71
N ALA A 157 -0.31 -2.40 37.83
CA ALA A 157 -1.57 -2.97 38.32
C ALA A 157 -2.77 -2.71 37.38
N ILE A 158 -2.69 -1.67 36.54
CA ILE A 158 -3.70 -1.37 35.51
C ILE A 158 -3.53 -2.29 34.28
N LEU A 159 -2.33 -2.82 34.05
CA LEU A 159 -2.09 -3.73 32.93
C LEU A 159 -2.67 -5.12 33.24
N GLY A 160 -3.44 -5.66 32.30
CA GLY A 160 -4.10 -6.96 32.46
C GLY A 160 -5.46 -6.91 33.16
N THR A 161 -5.82 -5.80 33.82
CA THR A 161 -7.18 -5.56 34.36
C THR A 161 -8.11 -4.93 33.32
N MET A 162 -7.57 -4.32 32.27
CA MET A 162 -8.32 -3.73 31.17
C MET A 162 -7.60 -3.89 29.83
N PRO A 163 -8.30 -3.71 28.68
CA PRO A 163 -7.70 -3.80 27.35
C PRO A 163 -6.53 -2.82 27.15
N ASP A 164 -5.50 -3.25 26.41
CA ASP A 164 -4.33 -2.42 26.09
C ASP A 164 -4.70 -1.01 25.54
N PRO A 165 -5.76 -0.82 24.72
CA PRO A 165 -6.22 0.51 24.30
C PRO A 165 -6.77 1.38 25.45
N ALA A 166 -7.60 0.81 26.31
CA ALA A 166 -8.17 1.52 27.46
C ALA A 166 -7.08 1.85 28.49
N ALA A 167 -6.15 0.92 28.72
CA ALA A 167 -4.97 1.17 29.55
C ALA A 167 -4.08 2.27 28.95
N ALA A 168 -3.90 2.31 27.62
CA ALA A 168 -3.12 3.35 26.96
C ALA A 168 -3.74 4.74 27.14
N GLU A 169 -5.05 4.87 26.98
CA GLU A 169 -5.77 6.12 27.20
C GLU A 169 -5.71 6.55 28.67
N LYS A 170 -6.03 5.64 29.60
CA LYS A 170 -6.05 5.92 31.04
C LYS A 170 -4.68 6.30 31.60
N LEU A 171 -3.62 5.63 31.14
CA LEU A 171 -2.26 5.88 31.60
C LEU A 171 -1.62 7.07 30.89
N GLY A 172 -2.27 7.62 29.85
CA GLY A 172 -1.65 8.56 28.94
C GLY A 172 -0.34 7.96 28.42
N ARG A 173 -0.39 6.74 27.84
CA ARG A 173 0.73 6.01 27.24
C ARG A 173 0.36 5.58 25.81
N THR A 174 1.34 5.22 24.98
CA THR A 174 1.02 4.71 23.64
C THR A 174 0.59 3.24 23.74
N LEU A 175 -0.31 2.81 22.86
CA LEU A 175 -0.71 1.40 22.77
C LEU A 175 0.50 0.46 22.63
N LYS A 176 1.52 0.89 21.88
CA LYS A 176 2.77 0.15 21.69
C LYS A 176 3.57 0.04 22.99
N ALA A 177 3.65 1.10 23.80
CA ALA A 177 4.36 1.08 25.08
C ALA A 177 3.67 0.14 26.08
N VAL A 178 2.33 0.22 26.18
CA VAL A 178 1.50 -0.67 27.00
C VAL A 178 1.72 -2.14 26.61
N GLY A 179 1.54 -2.49 25.33
CA GLY A 179 1.70 -3.88 24.86
C GLY A 179 3.13 -4.40 24.94
N MET A 180 4.15 -3.53 24.93
CA MET A 180 5.54 -3.91 25.16
C MET A 180 5.81 -4.19 26.64
N TRP A 181 5.35 -3.30 27.53
CA TRP A 181 5.55 -3.47 28.97
C TRP A 181 4.80 -4.68 29.52
N ARG A 182 3.53 -4.86 29.09
CA ARG A 182 2.72 -6.03 29.40
C ARG A 182 3.44 -7.35 29.07
N ARG A 183 4.00 -7.46 27.86
CA ARG A 183 4.78 -8.65 27.44
C ARG A 183 6.06 -8.83 28.25
N ARG A 184 6.75 -7.73 28.58
CA ARG A 184 7.97 -7.76 29.39
C ARG A 184 7.72 -8.26 30.80
N MET A 185 6.58 -7.91 31.39
CA MET A 185 6.16 -8.34 32.73
C MET A 185 5.39 -9.68 32.73
N GLY A 186 5.28 -10.35 31.58
CA GLY A 186 4.57 -11.63 31.47
C GLY A 186 3.06 -11.54 31.71
N ILE A 187 2.48 -10.34 31.69
CA ILE A 187 1.05 -10.13 31.92
C ILE A 187 0.30 -10.57 30.66
N PRO A 188 -0.68 -11.49 30.74
CA PRO A 188 -1.50 -11.85 29.58
C PRO A 188 -2.26 -10.64 29.03
N ALA A 189 -2.49 -10.60 27.72
CA ALA A 189 -3.34 -9.56 27.14
C ALA A 189 -4.73 -9.69 27.75
N HIS A 190 -5.29 -8.58 28.27
CA HIS A 190 -6.68 -8.57 28.67
C HIS A 190 -7.53 -8.85 27.42
N ASN A 191 -8.05 -10.08 27.34
CA ASN A 191 -8.57 -10.63 26.10
C ASN A 191 -9.97 -10.09 25.79
N THR A 192 -10.02 -8.87 25.28
CA THR A 192 -11.27 -8.26 24.77
C THR A 192 -11.85 -9.04 23.58
N ARG A 193 -11.06 -9.91 22.93
CA ARG A 193 -11.53 -10.77 21.83
C ARG A 193 -12.24 -12.04 22.32
N GLN A 194 -12.07 -12.44 23.57
CA GLN A 194 -12.85 -13.54 24.16
C GLN A 194 -14.04 -13.07 25.00
N SER A 195 -14.15 -11.80 25.42
CA SER A 195 -15.29 -11.39 26.27
C SER A 195 -16.31 -10.45 25.62
N GLN A 196 -16.06 -9.86 24.45
CA GLN A 196 -17.07 -9.03 23.76
C GLN A 196 -17.69 -9.66 22.50
N PHE A 197 -17.11 -10.75 21.98
CA PHE A 197 -17.63 -11.46 20.80
C PHE A 197 -17.78 -12.98 20.98
N ALA A 198 -17.29 -13.56 22.06
CA ALA A 198 -17.46 -14.98 22.35
C ALA A 198 -18.43 -15.16 23.53
N SER A 199 -19.73 -15.29 23.21
CA SER A 199 -20.58 -16.25 23.93
C SER A 199 -21.95 -16.53 23.28
N LYS A 200 -22.49 -15.76 22.31
CA LYS A 200 -23.89 -16.03 21.86
C LYS A 200 -24.26 -15.97 20.38
N SER A 201 -23.39 -15.65 19.41
CA SER A 201 -23.88 -15.40 18.03
C SER A 201 -23.14 -16.08 16.87
N THR A 202 -22.32 -17.12 17.07
CA THR A 202 -21.81 -17.90 15.92
C THR A 202 -22.22 -19.35 15.98
N ILE A 203 -22.80 -19.82 14.88
CA ILE A 203 -23.26 -21.19 14.69
C ILE A 203 -22.08 -22.00 14.14
N PRO A 204 -21.69 -23.10 14.80
CA PRO A 204 -20.69 -24.01 14.26
C PRO A 204 -21.27 -24.75 13.04
N LEU A 205 -20.46 -24.86 11.98
CA LEU A 205 -20.82 -25.48 10.71
C LEU A 205 -20.05 -26.80 10.57
N ASP A 206 -20.75 -27.84 10.12
CA ASP A 206 -20.17 -29.10 9.69
C ASP A 206 -19.85 -29.07 8.18
N ALA A 207 -18.56 -29.14 7.85
CA ALA A 207 -18.08 -29.05 6.48
C ALA A 207 -18.48 -30.27 5.61
N GLU A 208 -18.60 -31.44 6.21
CA GLU A 208 -18.98 -32.67 5.50
C GLU A 208 -20.47 -32.64 5.16
N LYS A 209 -21.31 -32.24 6.12
CA LYS A 209 -22.76 -32.07 5.89
C LYS A 209 -23.03 -31.00 4.82
N LEU A 210 -22.29 -29.89 4.86
CA LEU A 210 -22.36 -28.84 3.83
C LEU A 210 -22.03 -29.38 2.43
N THR A 211 -20.92 -30.11 2.30
CA THR A 211 -20.46 -30.67 1.02
C THR A 211 -21.45 -31.70 0.49
N LYS A 212 -21.92 -32.61 1.36
CA LYS A 212 -22.92 -33.61 1.01
C LYS A 212 -24.21 -32.97 0.49
N ARG A 213 -24.73 -31.95 1.20
CA ARG A 213 -25.96 -31.26 0.80
C ARG A 213 -25.82 -30.51 -0.52
N ARG A 214 -24.67 -29.90 -0.79
CA ARG A 214 -24.42 -29.25 -2.09
C ARG A 214 -24.43 -30.27 -3.24
N LEU A 215 -23.83 -31.44 -3.03
CA LEU A 215 -23.76 -32.50 -4.04
C LEU A 215 -25.12 -33.13 -4.33
N GLU A 216 -25.96 -33.34 -3.31
CA GLU A 216 -27.35 -33.80 -3.48
C GLU A 216 -28.17 -32.88 -4.39
N LEU A 217 -27.96 -31.56 -4.25
CA LEU A 217 -28.64 -30.56 -5.07
C LEU A 217 -28.02 -30.41 -6.47
N ARG A 218 -26.93 -31.12 -6.76
CA ARG A 218 -26.14 -31.05 -8.01
C ARG A 218 -25.74 -29.61 -8.36
N GLN A 219 -25.40 -28.80 -7.36
CA GLN A 219 -24.98 -27.41 -7.56
C GLN A 219 -23.47 -27.23 -7.41
N SER A 220 -22.90 -26.34 -8.21
CA SER A 220 -21.50 -25.94 -8.09
C SER A 220 -21.30 -25.00 -6.90
N GLN A 221 -20.08 -24.97 -6.34
CA GLN A 221 -19.71 -24.06 -5.26
C GLN A 221 -20.01 -22.59 -5.63
N LYS A 222 -19.70 -22.20 -6.88
CA LYS A 222 -19.99 -20.86 -7.41
C LYS A 222 -21.50 -20.53 -7.43
N ALA A 223 -22.35 -21.51 -7.75
CA ALA A 223 -23.80 -21.32 -7.80
C ALA A 223 -24.41 -21.11 -6.40
N ILE A 224 -23.99 -21.89 -5.40
CA ILE A 224 -24.44 -21.74 -4.00
C ILE A 224 -23.91 -20.45 -3.39
N ALA A 225 -22.64 -20.10 -3.62
CA ALA A 225 -22.04 -18.87 -3.12
C ALA A 225 -22.78 -17.62 -3.65
N LYS A 226 -23.09 -17.61 -4.96
CA LYS A 226 -23.90 -16.53 -5.56
C LYS A 226 -25.29 -16.43 -4.94
N LYS A 227 -25.97 -17.56 -4.72
CA LYS A 227 -27.31 -17.59 -4.10
C LYS A 227 -27.30 -17.13 -2.63
N ALA A 228 -26.23 -17.39 -1.90
CA ALA A 228 -26.07 -16.96 -0.51
C ALA A 228 -25.49 -15.53 -0.37
N GLY A 229 -25.13 -14.89 -1.49
CA GLY A 229 -24.50 -13.56 -1.50
C GLY A 229 -23.12 -13.57 -0.83
N MET A 230 -22.32 -14.59 -1.11
CA MET A 230 -20.95 -14.75 -0.59
C MET A 230 -19.97 -15.02 -1.73
N ASP A 231 -18.68 -14.77 -1.48
CA ASP A 231 -17.63 -15.07 -2.42
C ASP A 231 -17.46 -16.60 -2.59
N PRO A 232 -17.31 -17.13 -3.82
CA PRO A 232 -17.10 -18.56 -4.07
C PRO A 232 -15.91 -19.16 -3.30
N THR A 233 -14.87 -18.36 -3.06
CA THR A 233 -13.69 -18.75 -2.28
C THR A 233 -14.04 -18.99 -0.82
N HIS A 234 -14.97 -18.21 -0.26
CA HIS A 234 -15.45 -18.43 1.11
C HIS A 234 -16.20 -19.76 1.24
N LEU A 235 -16.97 -20.18 0.24
CA LEU A 235 -17.64 -21.48 0.27
C LEU A 235 -16.65 -22.64 0.20
N SER A 236 -15.59 -22.54 -0.62
CA SER A 236 -14.49 -23.51 -0.65
C SER A 236 -13.76 -23.59 0.70
N GLN A 237 -13.52 -22.45 1.35
CA GLN A 237 -12.91 -22.40 2.69
C GLN A 237 -13.82 -23.00 3.79
N LEU A 238 -15.13 -23.00 3.59
CA LEU A 238 -16.07 -23.66 4.49
C LEU A 238 -16.06 -25.18 4.29
N GLU A 239 -16.09 -25.66 3.03
CA GLU A 239 -16.02 -27.09 2.71
C GLU A 239 -14.67 -27.73 3.09
N THR A 240 -13.58 -26.96 3.09
CA THR A 240 -12.25 -27.42 3.55
C THR A 240 -12.07 -27.33 5.07
N GLY A 241 -13.06 -26.81 5.81
CA GLY A 241 -13.00 -26.68 7.26
C GLY A 241 -12.03 -25.62 7.79
N PHE A 242 -11.55 -24.72 6.92
CA PHE A 242 -10.75 -23.55 7.30
C PHE A 242 -11.60 -22.59 8.15
N TRP A 243 -12.86 -22.42 7.79
CA TRP A 243 -13.87 -21.75 8.62
C TRP A 243 -14.86 -22.76 9.19
N ARG A 244 -14.98 -22.84 10.51
CA ARG A 244 -15.88 -23.79 11.21
C ARG A 244 -17.03 -23.12 11.97
N ARG A 245 -17.08 -21.79 11.97
CA ARG A 245 -18.10 -21.00 12.68
C ARG A 245 -18.49 -19.80 11.85
N MET A 246 -19.78 -19.47 11.83
CA MET A 246 -20.27 -18.29 11.13
C MET A 246 -21.39 -17.57 11.87
N LYS A 247 -21.62 -16.30 11.51
CA LYS A 247 -22.71 -15.49 12.06
C LYS A 247 -24.08 -16.05 11.63
N PRO A 248 -25.16 -15.85 12.41
CA PRO A 248 -26.43 -16.54 12.20
C PRO A 248 -27.11 -16.06 10.92
N ASP A 249 -26.98 -14.78 10.57
CA ASP A 249 -27.55 -14.21 9.34
C ASP A 249 -26.87 -14.74 8.08
N THR A 250 -25.56 -15.04 8.16
CA THR A 250 -24.83 -15.69 7.07
C THR A 250 -25.23 -17.17 6.97
N MET A 251 -25.39 -17.84 8.10
CA MET A 251 -25.87 -19.23 8.17
C MET A 251 -27.28 -19.37 7.59
N LYS A 252 -28.20 -18.46 7.91
CA LYS A 252 -29.56 -18.39 7.35
C LYS A 252 -29.55 -18.26 5.82
N ARG A 253 -28.71 -17.37 5.28
CA ARG A 253 -28.56 -17.19 3.82
C ARG A 253 -28.00 -18.44 3.14
N LEU A 254 -27.03 -19.11 3.77
CA LEU A 254 -26.45 -20.35 3.27
C LEU A 254 -27.47 -21.50 3.30
N ALA A 255 -28.18 -21.69 4.41
CA ALA A 255 -29.24 -22.69 4.55
C ALA A 255 -30.36 -22.47 3.51
N LYS A 256 -30.77 -21.21 3.29
CA LYS A 256 -31.73 -20.84 2.23
C LYS A 256 -31.22 -21.19 0.82
N ALA A 257 -29.94 -20.94 0.54
CA ALA A 257 -29.32 -21.28 -0.75
C ALA A 257 -29.25 -22.81 -0.98
N LEU A 258 -29.05 -23.58 0.09
CA LEU A 258 -29.01 -25.05 0.12
C LEU A 258 -30.37 -25.69 0.35
N LYS A 259 -31.46 -24.91 0.45
CA LYS A 259 -32.81 -25.43 0.72
C LYS A 259 -32.83 -26.46 1.87
N CYS A 260 -32.16 -26.14 2.97
CA CYS A 260 -32.09 -26.97 4.17
C CYS A 260 -32.34 -26.13 5.42
N GLN A 261 -32.60 -26.80 6.54
CA GLN A 261 -32.59 -26.15 7.85
C GLN A 261 -31.15 -25.95 8.35
N ILE A 262 -30.97 -25.00 9.26
CA ILE A 262 -29.65 -24.71 9.87
C ILE A 262 -29.11 -25.95 10.60
N ALA A 263 -29.98 -26.73 11.22
CA ALA A 263 -29.62 -27.94 11.97
C ALA A 263 -28.98 -29.03 11.09
N GLU A 264 -29.35 -29.10 9.80
CA GLU A 264 -28.84 -30.11 8.86
C GLU A 264 -27.38 -29.87 8.45
N ILE A 265 -26.90 -28.64 8.60
CA ILE A 265 -25.52 -28.24 8.24
C ILE A 265 -24.70 -27.78 9.45
N ALA A 266 -25.32 -27.68 10.63
CA ALA A 266 -24.63 -27.39 11.88
C ALA A 266 -23.99 -28.66 12.48
N THR A 267 -23.05 -28.47 13.41
CA THR A 267 -22.47 -29.59 14.17
C THR A 267 -23.50 -30.17 15.13
N ASP A 268 -23.40 -31.47 15.42
CA ASP A 268 -24.36 -32.16 16.31
C ASP A 268 -24.39 -31.57 17.72
N GLU A 269 -23.24 -31.07 18.20
CA GLU A 269 -23.10 -30.32 19.45
C GLU A 269 -23.98 -29.05 19.52
N TYR A 270 -24.27 -28.41 18.37
CA TYR A 270 -25.13 -27.23 18.34
C TYR A 270 -26.61 -27.60 18.40
N ASN A 271 -27.00 -28.69 17.74
CA ASN A 271 -28.39 -29.14 17.70
C ASN A 271 -28.85 -29.58 19.11
N GLN A 272 -28.01 -30.34 19.83
CA GLN A 272 -28.28 -30.79 21.20
C GLN A 272 -28.46 -29.63 22.20
N ASN A 273 -27.70 -28.54 22.03
CA ASN A 273 -27.77 -27.35 22.89
C ASN A 273 -28.92 -26.38 22.51
N SER A 274 -29.63 -26.61 21.40
CA SER A 274 -30.74 -25.77 20.95
C SER A 274 -32.13 -26.32 21.29
N GLU A 275 -32.21 -27.60 21.66
CA GLU A 275 -33.44 -28.32 22.05
C GLU A 275 -33.63 -28.46 23.57
N SER A 276 -32.63 -28.06 24.37
CA SER A 276 -32.68 -27.96 25.84
C SER A 276 -33.01 -26.55 26.31
#